data_AF-A0A0H5CDT5-F1
#
_entry.id   AF-A0A0H5CDT5-F1
#
_cell.length_a   1.000
_cell.length_b   1.000
_cell.length_c   1.000
_cell.angle_alpha   90.00
_cell.angle_beta   90.00
_cell.angle_gamma   90.00
#
_symmetry.space_group_name_H-M   'P 1'
#
loop_
_entity.id
_entity.type
_entity.pdbx_description
1 polymer ?
#
loop_
_entity_poly.entity_id
_entity_poly.type
_entity_poly.pdbx_seq_one_letter_code
_entity_poly.pdbx_strand_id
1 'polypeptide(L)' 'MKFTSDTYPELVVHDLDVTFHKGLADVTDKNTTEALRGLPTELGVRAVGGRPAKEAAGM' A
#
# COMPACT_ATOMS: atom_id res chain seq x y z
N MET A 1 -1.05 7.71 7.07
CA MET A 1 -1.59 6.34 6.88
C MET A 1 -0.42 5.43 6.59
N LYS A 2 -0.40 4.23 7.16
CA LYS A 2 0.76 3.34 7.03
C LYS A 2 0.44 2.22 6.04
N PHE A 3 1.40 1.86 5.20
CA PHE A 3 1.30 0.72 4.30
C PHE A 3 2.36 -0.29 4.66
N THR A 4 2.05 -1.56 4.44
CA THR A 4 2.97 -2.68 4.53
C THR A 4 3.19 -3.32 3.18
N SER A 5 4.42 -3.75 2.89
CA SER A 5 4.70 -4.69 1.81
C SER A 5 5.37 -5.93 2.40
N ASP A 6 4.68 -7.07 2.31
CA ASP A 6 5.19 -8.35 2.82
C ASP A 6 6.12 -9.02 1.80
N THR A 7 5.85 -8.80 0.51
CA THR A 7 6.62 -9.36 -0.61
C THR A 7 7.93 -8.62 -0.83
N TYR A 8 7.92 -7.29 -0.74
CA TYR A 8 9.08 -6.43 -1.03
C TYR A 8 9.33 -5.45 0.11
N PRO A 9 10.12 -5.83 1.13
CA PRO A 9 10.33 -5.02 2.32
C PRO A 9 11.07 -3.70 2.05
N GLU A 10 11.77 -3.57 0.93
CA GLU A 10 12.47 -2.34 0.49
C GLU A 10 11.94 -1.82 -0.85
N LEU A 11 10.63 -1.98 -1.11
CA LEU A 11 9.99 -1.49 -2.33
C LEU A 11 10.11 0.04 -2.44
N VAL A 12 10.55 0.53 -3.60
CA VAL A 12 10.56 1.95 -3.93
C VAL A 12 9.56 2.20 -5.05
N VAL A 13 8.59 3.09 -4.81
CA VAL A 13 7.63 3.54 -5.79
C VAL A 13 7.99 4.95 -6.22
N HIS A 14 8.83 5.05 -7.25
CA HIS A 14 9.37 6.32 -7.75
C HIS A 14 8.28 7.31 -8.20
N ASP A 15 7.19 6.81 -8.78
CA ASP A 15 6.06 7.64 -9.25
C ASP A 15 5.36 8.38 -8.09
N LEU A 16 5.35 7.77 -6.91
CA LEU A 16 4.66 8.28 -5.73
C LEU A 16 5.62 8.86 -4.67
N ASP A 17 6.93 8.84 -4.94
CA ASP A 17 8.00 9.17 -3.98
C ASP A 17 7.86 8.40 -2.64
N VAL A 18 7.42 7.13 -2.71
CA VAL A 18 7.24 6.28 -1.53
C VAL A 18 8.33 5.23 -1.46
N THR A 19 9.00 5.16 -0.31
CA THR A 19 9.93 4.08 0.00
C THR A 19 9.41 3.27 1.18
N PHE A 20 9.30 1.96 0.98
CA PHE A 20 9.06 1.02 2.05
C PHE A 20 10.40 0.71 2.74
N HIS A 21 10.40 0.78 4.06
CA HIS A 21 11.54 0.40 4.89
C HIS A 21 11.10 -0.72 5.84
N LYS A 22 11.77 -1.87 5.78
CA LYS A 22 11.40 -3.07 6.55
C LYS A 22 9.93 -3.47 6.34
N GLY A 23 9.46 -3.32 5.10
CA GLY A 23 8.10 -3.60 4.70
C GLY A 23 7.09 -2.59 5.23
N LEU A 24 7.50 -1.39 5.63
CA LEU A 24 6.62 -0.33 6.12
C LEU A 24 6.88 0.98 5.40
N ALA A 25 5.82 1.63 4.91
CA ALA A 25 5.85 2.99 4.40
C ALA A 25 4.86 3.85 5.18
N ASP A 26 5.27 5.04 5.60
CA ASP A 26 4.36 6.04 6.13
C ASP A 26 3.99 7.04 5.04
N VAL A 27 2.70 7.21 4.82
CA VAL A 27 2.15 8.00 3.71
C VAL A 27 1.15 8.98 4.28
N THR A 28 1.47 10.26 4.21
CA THR A 28 0.57 11.33 4.68
C THR A 28 -0.33 11.86 3.58
N ASP A 29 0.07 11.71 2.32
CA ASP A 29 -0.69 12.21 1.18
C ASP A 29 -1.86 11.30 0.81
N LYS A 30 -3.03 11.91 0.61
CA LYS A 30 -4.26 11.18 0.31
C LYS A 30 -4.22 10.57 -1.10
N ASN A 31 -3.67 11.29 -2.07
CA ASN A 31 -3.57 10.84 -3.46
C ASN A 31 -2.64 9.62 -3.56
N THR A 32 -1.49 9.68 -2.89
CA THR A 32 -0.57 8.54 -2.75
C THR A 32 -1.21 7.36 -2.05
N THR A 33 -2.04 7.61 -1.03
CA THR A 33 -2.77 6.56 -0.31
C THR A 33 -3.75 5.83 -1.25
N GLU A 34 -4.46 6.55 -2.12
CA GLU A 34 -5.39 5.96 -3.09
C GLU A 34 -4.64 5.19 -4.20
N ALA A 35 -3.52 5.72 -4.69
CA ALA A 35 -2.68 5.04 -5.67
C ALA A 35 -2.09 3.72 -5.12
N LEU A 36 -1.56 3.73 -3.89
CA LEU A 36 -1.04 2.51 -3.23
C LEU A 36 -2.12 1.45 -2.99
N ARG A 37 -3.38 1.86 -2.78
CA ARG A 37 -4.51 0.93 -2.66
C ARG A 37 -4.91 0.31 -4.00
N GLY A 38 -4.65 0.99 -5.10
CA GLY A 38 -4.89 0.49 -6.46
C GLY A 38 -3.75 -0.38 -7.01
N LEU A 39 -2.64 -0.53 -6.28
CA LEU A 39 -1.54 -1.36 -6.71
C LEU A 39 -1.92 -2.85 -6.79
N PRO A 40 -1.32 -3.60 -7.73
CA PRO A 40 -1.55 -5.03 -7.84
C PRO A 40 -1.18 -5.75 -6.54
N THR A 41 -2.01 -6.72 -6.17
CA THR A 41 -1.83 -7.56 -4.97
C THR A 41 -0.55 -8.38 -5.00
N GLU A 42 0.01 -8.63 -6.19
CA GLU A 42 1.30 -9.29 -6.40
C GLU A 42 2.49 -8.51 -5.81
N LEU A 43 2.36 -7.18 -5.64
CA LEU A 43 3.37 -6.35 -4.96
C LEU A 43 3.27 -6.43 -3.43
N GLY A 44 2.24 -7.10 -2.89
CA GLY A 44 2.05 -7.31 -1.46
C GLY A 44 1.75 -6.04 -0.65
N VAL A 45 1.45 -4.92 -1.30
CA VAL A 45 1.18 -3.63 -0.65
C VAL A 45 -0.20 -3.63 -0.01
N ARG A 46 -0.30 -3.31 1.28
CA ARG A 46 -1.54 -3.29 2.07
C ARG A 46 -1.56 -2.10 3.03
N ALA A 47 -2.72 -1.47 3.20
CA ALA A 47 -2.86 -0.40 4.20
C ALA A 47 -2.99 -0.99 5.61
N VAL A 48 -2.12 -0.58 6.54
CA VAL A 48 -2.19 -0.93 7.97
C VAL A 48 -3.15 0.05 8.65
N GLY A 49 -4.26 -0.47 9.19
CA GLY A 49 -5.23 0.32 9.96
C GLY A 49 -6.39 0.91 9.15
N GLY A 50 -6.47 0.64 7.85
CA GLY A 50 -7.74 0.75 7.14
C GLY A 50 -8.58 -0.49 7.45
N ARG A 51 -9.84 -0.33 7.86
CA ARG A 51 -10.82 -1.43 7.84
C ARG A 51 -10.60 -2.27 6.57
N PRO A 52 -10.67 -3.62 6.64
CA PRO A 52 -10.62 -4.45 5.45
C PRO A 52 -11.59 -3.81 4.44
N ALA A 53 -11.14 -3.61 3.20
CA ALA A 53 -12.05 -3.25 2.12
C ALA A 53 -13.16 -4.30 2.19
N LYS A 54 -14.32 -3.90 2.70
CA LYS A 54 -15.50 -4.75 2.75
C LYS A 54 -15.77 -5.06 1.29
N GLU A 55 -15.47 -6.30 0.92
CA GLU A 55 -16.11 -7.00 -0.17
C GLU A 55 -16.18 -6.19 -1.46
N ALA A 56 -15.13 -6.28 -2.29
CA ALA A 56 -15.42 -6.55 -3.69
C ALA A 56 -16.00 -7.98 -3.73
N ALA A 57 -17.28 -8.11 -3.37
CA ALA A 57 -18.13 -9.21 -3.76
C ALA A 57 -17.96 -9.35 -5.30
N GLY A 58 -17.64 -10.51 -5.85
CA GLY A 58 -18.44 -11.70 -5.65
C GLY A 58 -19.81 -11.51 -6.29
N MET A 59 -19.88 -11.35 -7.62
CA MET A 59 -20.87 -11.91 -8.55
C MET A 59 -20.64 -11.39 -9.97
#